data_AF-A0A843JLX6-F1
#
_entry.id   AF-A0A843JLX6-F1
#
_cell.length_a   1.000
_cell.length_b   1.000
_cell.length_c   1.000
_cell.angle_alpha   90.00
_cell.angle_beta   90.00
_cell.angle_gamma   90.00
#
_symmetry.space_group_name_H-M   'P 1'
#
loop_
_entity.id
_entity.type
_entity.pdbx_description
1 polymer ?
#
loop_
_entity_poly.entity_id
_entity_poly.type
_entity_poly.pdbx_seq_one_letter_code
_entity_poly.pdbx_strand_id
1 'polypeptide(L)'
;GVMSREEIEDRSDGSFRSLEAFGKMVFPKVKIQKQPVLTLKSERTAFYYTDEGNEIMLSFDVCRYISGDLSKEFLEIEIEFMGDSAENDFDSLGLSRFVTDELDFESVTKSKYQRGMEWISSANAHI
;
A
#
# COMPACT_ATOMS: atom_id res chain seq x y z
N GLY A 1 15.53 -2.60 -4.57
CA GLY A 1 15.56 -3.61 -3.49
C GLY A 1 14.14 -4.00 -3.19
N VAL A 2 13.74 -5.18 -3.65
CA VAL A 2 12.37 -5.71 -3.49
C VAL A 2 12.21 -6.08 -2.01
N MET A 3 11.34 -5.37 -1.28
CA MET A 3 10.94 -5.79 0.06
C MET A 3 9.86 -6.86 -0.11
N SER A 4 10.23 -8.14 -0.07
CA SER A 4 9.24 -9.15 0.30
C SER A 4 8.82 -8.87 1.75
N ARG A 5 7.53 -8.63 1.96
CA ARG A 5 6.95 -8.48 3.30
C ARG A 5 6.22 -9.76 3.63
N GLU A 6 6.46 -10.29 4.82
CA GLU A 6 5.60 -11.32 5.39
C GLU A 6 4.30 -10.63 5.82
N GLU A 7 3.21 -10.92 5.11
CA GLU A 7 1.88 -10.40 5.42
C GLU A 7 1.05 -11.50 6.08
N ILE A 8 0.40 -11.16 7.20
CA ILE A 8 -0.49 -12.07 7.94
C ILE A 8 -1.89 -11.45 7.91
N GLU A 9 -2.82 -12.14 7.26
CA GLU A 9 -4.21 -11.70 7.12
C GLU A 9 -5.13 -12.45 8.09
N ASP A 10 -5.99 -11.71 8.80
CA ASP A 10 -7.08 -12.29 9.56
C ASP A 10 -8.27 -12.56 8.62
N ARG A 11 -8.86 -13.75 8.71
CA ARG A 11 -10.06 -14.15 7.93
C ARG A 11 -11.38 -13.75 8.60
N SER A 12 -11.31 -13.07 9.74
CA SER A 12 -12.50 -12.65 10.49
C SER A 12 -13.31 -11.56 9.77
N ASP A 13 -14.49 -11.28 10.30
CA ASP A 13 -15.41 -10.22 9.86
C ASP A 13 -14.90 -8.79 10.13
N GLY A 14 -13.60 -8.62 10.34
CA GLY A 14 -12.99 -7.36 10.76
C GLY A 14 -13.27 -7.02 12.23
N SER A 15 -13.78 -7.96 13.04
CA SER A 15 -13.95 -7.70 14.46
C SER A 15 -12.59 -7.65 15.17
N PHE A 16 -12.20 -6.43 15.55
CA PHE A 16 -10.98 -6.08 16.31
C PHE A 16 -10.85 -6.75 17.70
N ARG A 17 -11.68 -7.75 18.03
CA ARG A 17 -11.61 -8.53 19.27
C ARG A 17 -10.34 -9.39 19.30
N SER A 18 -9.93 -9.96 18.16
CA SER A 18 -8.69 -10.76 18.02
C SER A 18 -7.45 -9.89 18.26
N LEU A 19 -7.38 -8.71 17.63
CA LEU A 19 -6.26 -7.77 17.75
C LEU A 19 -6.11 -7.16 19.15
N GLU A 20 -7.20 -6.87 19.86
CA GLU A 20 -7.12 -6.38 21.23
C GLU A 20 -6.62 -7.44 22.20
N ALA A 21 -7.05 -8.70 22.01
CA ALA A 21 -6.56 -9.83 22.77
C ALA A 21 -5.05 -10.05 22.52
N PHE A 22 -4.62 -9.98 21.26
CA PHE A 22 -3.19 -10.03 20.90
C PHE A 22 -2.40 -8.90 21.56
N GLY A 23 -2.87 -7.65 21.44
CA GLY A 23 -2.21 -6.51 22.06
C GLY A 23 -2.09 -6.65 23.58
N LYS A 24 -3.13 -7.14 24.27
CA LYS A 24 -3.09 -7.41 25.73
C LYS A 24 -2.16 -8.56 26.09
N MET A 25 -2.05 -9.58 25.24
CA MET A 25 -1.12 -10.70 25.43
C MET A 25 0.33 -10.22 25.33
N VAL A 26 0.65 -9.39 24.32
CA VAL A 26 2.02 -8.90 24.08
C VAL A 26 2.39 -7.77 25.06
N PHE A 27 1.44 -6.89 25.39
CA PHE A 27 1.67 -5.70 26.23
C PHE A 27 0.69 -5.65 27.43
N PRO A 28 0.78 -6.57 28.39
CA PRO A 28 -0.24 -6.75 29.44
C PRO A 28 -0.37 -5.58 30.42
N LYS A 29 0.63 -4.71 30.50
CA LYS A 29 0.67 -3.55 31.40
C LYS A 29 0.37 -2.22 30.71
N VAL A 30 0.17 -2.22 29.40
CA VAL A 30 -0.08 -1.00 28.62
C VAL A 30 -1.58 -0.83 28.43
N LYS A 31 -2.10 0.35 28.77
CA LYS A 31 -3.47 0.72 28.39
C LYS A 31 -3.50 0.93 26.88
N ILE A 32 -4.07 -0.02 26.16
CA ILE A 32 -4.21 0.08 24.70
C ILE A 32 -5.37 1.04 24.40
N GLN A 33 -5.05 2.19 23.81
CA GLN A 33 -6.04 3.12 23.27
C GLN A 33 -6.14 2.93 21.77
N LYS A 34 -7.36 2.67 21.29
CA LYS A 34 -7.65 2.55 19.86
C LYS A 34 -8.10 3.91 19.34
N GLN A 35 -7.46 4.39 18.28
CA GLN A 35 -7.89 5.59 17.56
C GLN A 35 -7.65 5.38 16.07
N PRO A 36 -8.67 5.57 15.21
CA PRO A 36 -8.45 5.60 13.77
C PRO A 36 -7.58 6.82 13.44
N VAL A 37 -6.42 6.58 12.81
CA VAL A 37 -5.44 7.63 12.47
C VAL A 37 -5.48 8.00 11.00
N LEU A 38 -5.74 7.02 10.13
CA LEU A 38 -5.73 7.16 8.68
C LEU A 38 -6.79 6.24 8.09
N THR A 39 -7.59 6.75 7.17
CA THR A 39 -8.38 5.92 6.24
C THR A 39 -7.78 6.06 4.85
N LEU A 40 -7.48 4.94 4.20
CA LEU A 40 -7.16 4.88 2.78
C LEU A 40 -8.38 4.32 2.04
N LYS A 41 -8.96 5.12 1.15
CA LYS A 41 -9.92 4.64 0.16
C LYS A 41 -9.19 4.46 -1.16
N SER A 42 -9.45 3.35 -1.85
CA SER A 42 -8.86 3.07 -3.17
C SER A 42 -9.92 2.50 -4.09
N GLU A 43 -9.90 2.93 -5.34
CA GLU A 43 -10.56 2.28 -6.46
C GLU A 43 -9.48 1.75 -7.41
N ARG A 44 -9.44 0.42 -7.59
CA ARG A 44 -8.43 -0.29 -8.38
C ARG A 44 -9.02 -0.73 -9.71
N THR A 45 -8.34 -0.41 -10.80
CA THR A 45 -8.54 -1.03 -12.12
C THR A 45 -7.29 -1.83 -12.46
N ALA A 46 -7.43 -3.10 -12.86
CA ALA A 46 -6.31 -3.97 -13.17
C ALA A 46 -6.43 -4.58 -14.58
N PHE A 47 -5.28 -4.67 -15.25
CA PHE A 47 -5.08 -5.39 -16.50
C PHE A 47 -4.20 -6.60 -16.23
N TYR A 48 -4.68 -7.77 -16.65
CA TYR A 48 -3.96 -9.03 -16.50
C TYR A 48 -3.44 -9.46 -17.87
N TYR A 49 -2.16 -9.79 -17.95
CA TYR A 49 -1.56 -10.31 -19.17
C TYR A 49 -0.53 -11.39 -18.86
N THR A 50 -0.30 -12.24 -19.84
CA THR A 50 0.69 -13.32 -19.78
C THR A 50 1.77 -13.03 -20.78
N ASP A 51 3.03 -13.03 -20.35
CA ASP A 51 4.19 -12.84 -21.21
C ASP A 51 5.22 -13.94 -20.95
N GLU A 52 5.52 -14.72 -21.99
CA GLU A 52 6.42 -15.89 -21.92
C GLU A 52 6.11 -16.89 -20.76
N GLY A 53 4.83 -16.99 -20.38
CA GLY A 53 4.37 -17.84 -19.28
C GLY A 53 4.43 -17.19 -17.90
N ASN A 54 4.87 -15.92 -17.81
CA ASN A 54 4.78 -15.12 -16.59
C ASN A 54 3.41 -14.44 -16.53
N GLU A 55 2.74 -14.52 -15.39
CA GLU A 55 1.50 -13.80 -15.13
C GLU A 55 1.82 -12.44 -14.51
N ILE A 56 1.35 -11.37 -15.17
CA ILE A 56 1.63 -10.00 -14.78
C ILE A 56 0.31 -9.26 -14.60
N MET A 57 0.21 -8.51 -13.50
CA MET A 57 -0.90 -7.62 -13.21
C MET A 57 -0.39 -6.18 -13.19
N LEU A 58 -0.90 -5.35 -14.11
CA LEU A 58 -0.73 -3.91 -14.06
C LEU A 58 -2.00 -3.30 -13.46
N SER A 59 -1.87 -2.55 -12.37
CA SER A 59 -3.00 -1.92 -11.68
C SER A 59 -2.85 -0.41 -11.56
N PHE A 60 -3.98 0.28 -11.61
CA PHE A 60 -4.15 1.72 -11.46
C PHE A 60 -5.09 1.97 -10.29
N ASP A 61 -4.57 2.66 -9.27
CA ASP A 61 -5.29 2.91 -8.03
C ASP A 61 -5.58 4.41 -7.88
N VAL A 62 -6.85 4.79 -7.95
CA VAL A 62 -7.30 6.13 -7.54
C VAL A 62 -7.45 6.11 -6.02
N CYS A 63 -6.50 6.72 -5.33
CA CYS A 63 -6.43 6.67 -3.88
C CYS A 63 -6.80 8.00 -3.22
N ARG A 64 -7.43 7.90 -2.05
CA ARG A 64 -7.71 9.05 -1.17
C ARG A 64 -7.34 8.72 0.28
N TYR A 65 -6.39 9.45 0.82
CA TYR A 65 -6.14 9.49 2.27
C TYR A 65 -7.14 10.42 2.95
N ILE A 66 -7.63 10.01 4.12
CA ILE A 66 -8.55 10.77 4.96
C ILE A 66 -8.07 10.69 6.42
N SER A 67 -7.92 11.83 7.09
CA SER A 67 -7.63 11.92 8.53
C SER A 67 -8.32 13.15 9.13
N GLY A 68 -9.35 12.93 9.95
CA GLY A 68 -10.25 14.01 10.38
C GLY A 68 -10.88 14.71 9.17
N ASP A 69 -10.73 16.03 9.09
CA ASP A 69 -11.23 16.86 7.98
C ASP A 69 -10.23 16.99 6.82
N LEU A 70 -9.03 16.42 6.95
CA LEU A 70 -8.01 16.46 5.91
C LEU A 70 -8.22 15.35 4.89
N SER A 71 -8.04 15.67 3.61
CA SER A 71 -8.02 14.69 2.52
C SER A 71 -6.92 14.96 1.53
N LYS A 72 -6.31 13.91 1.00
CA LYS A 72 -5.32 13.98 -0.09
C LYS A 72 -5.59 12.88 -1.11
N GLU A 73 -5.66 13.26 -2.37
CA GLU A 73 -5.81 12.34 -3.49
C GLU A 73 -4.46 12.08 -4.18
N PHE A 74 -4.30 10.87 -4.70
CA PHE A 74 -3.16 10.51 -5.54
C PHE A 74 -3.54 9.32 -6.43
N LEU A 75 -2.84 9.21 -7.56
CA LEU A 75 -2.91 8.07 -8.46
C LEU A 75 -1.66 7.21 -8.26
N GLU A 76 -1.81 5.90 -8.25
CA GLU A 76 -0.70 4.96 -8.18
C GLU A 76 -0.79 3.93 -9.30
N ILE A 77 0.36 3.55 -9.84
CA ILE A 77 0.50 2.45 -10.79
C ILE A 77 1.36 1.39 -10.11
N GLU A 78 0.87 0.15 -10.07
CA GLU A 78 1.60 -0.99 -9.53
C GLU A 78 1.67 -2.10 -10.58
N ILE A 79 2.85 -2.72 -10.73
CA ILE A 79 3.00 -3.96 -11.50
C ILE A 79 3.37 -5.06 -10.51
N GLU A 80 2.56 -6.11 -10.51
CA GLU A 80 2.75 -7.28 -9.68
C GLU A 80 3.02 -8.48 -10.59
N PHE A 81 4.10 -9.21 -10.31
CA PHE A 81 4.39 -10.50 -10.95
C PHE A 81 3.78 -11.59 -10.09
N MET A 82 2.81 -12.31 -10.64
CA MET A 82 1.98 -13.28 -9.91
C MET A 82 2.59 -14.69 -9.86
N GLY A 83 3.81 -14.86 -10.40
CA GLY A 83 4.55 -16.13 -10.42
C GLY A 83 5.73 -16.16 -9.44
N ASP A 84 6.24 -17.37 -9.18
CA ASP A 84 7.40 -17.60 -8.28
C ASP A 84 8.74 -17.11 -8.87
N SER A 85 8.78 -16.70 -10.14
CA SER A 85 9.99 -16.19 -10.78
C SER A 85 10.28 -14.74 -10.35
N ALA A 86 11.08 -14.60 -9.29
CA ALA A 86 11.62 -13.33 -8.80
C ALA A 86 12.57 -12.60 -9.78
N GLU A 87 12.76 -13.12 -11.00
CA GLU A 87 13.71 -12.57 -11.99
C GLU A 87 13.10 -11.52 -12.93
N ASN A 88 11.80 -11.23 -12.82
CA ASN A 88 11.16 -10.24 -13.68
C ASN A 88 11.21 -8.85 -13.03
N ASP A 89 12.22 -8.07 -13.41
CA ASP A 89 12.42 -6.71 -12.93
C ASP A 89 11.57 -5.72 -13.73
N PHE A 90 10.94 -4.75 -13.07
CA PHE A 90 10.09 -3.70 -13.66
C PHE A 90 10.83 -2.90 -14.76
N ASP A 91 12.16 -2.85 -14.66
CA ASP A 91 13.06 -2.20 -15.61
C ASP A 91 13.28 -3.02 -16.89
N SER A 92 13.13 -4.35 -16.88
CA SER A 92 13.41 -5.22 -18.03
C SER A 92 12.40 -5.02 -19.17
N LEU A 93 11.17 -4.61 -18.83
CA LEU A 93 10.10 -4.31 -19.79
C LEU A 93 10.14 -2.86 -20.29
N GLY A 94 11.08 -2.02 -19.81
CA GLY A 94 11.14 -0.60 -20.15
C GLY A 94 9.96 0.24 -19.64
N LEU A 95 9.03 -0.38 -18.89
CA LEU A 95 7.81 0.24 -18.39
C LEU A 95 8.10 1.32 -17.34
N SER A 96 9.15 1.13 -16.54
CA SER A 96 9.68 2.12 -15.59
C SER A 96 9.84 3.49 -16.20
N ARG A 97 10.59 3.57 -17.33
CA ARG A 97 10.85 4.84 -18.02
C ARG A 97 9.61 5.42 -18.66
N PHE A 98 8.75 4.59 -19.25
CA PHE A 98 7.51 5.10 -19.83
C PHE A 98 6.62 5.73 -18.74
N VAL A 99 6.49 5.07 -17.59
CA VAL A 99 5.68 5.58 -16.47
C VAL A 99 6.29 6.87 -15.89
N THR A 100 7.60 6.94 -15.69
CA THR A 100 8.22 8.15 -15.12
C THR A 100 8.32 9.30 -16.12
N ASP A 101 8.72 9.01 -17.35
CA ASP A 101 9.12 10.05 -18.31
C ASP A 101 7.93 10.52 -19.16
N GLU A 102 7.01 9.62 -19.52
CA GLU A 102 5.88 9.94 -20.40
C GLU A 102 4.58 10.20 -19.63
N LEU A 103 4.36 9.52 -18.49
CA LEU A 103 3.16 9.69 -17.67
C LEU A 103 3.33 10.63 -16.47
N ASP A 104 4.56 11.15 -16.26
CA ASP A 104 4.90 12.07 -15.16
C ASP A 104 4.62 11.48 -13.76
N PHE A 105 4.93 10.19 -13.58
CA PHE A 105 4.86 9.54 -12.27
C PHE A 105 6.21 9.56 -11.56
N GLU A 106 6.15 9.73 -10.24
CA GLU A 106 7.33 9.58 -9.38
C GLU A 106 7.44 8.15 -8.86
N SER A 107 8.64 7.56 -8.94
CA SER A 107 8.90 6.26 -8.34
C SER A 107 8.83 6.36 -6.80
N VAL A 108 8.03 5.49 -6.18
CA VAL A 108 7.86 5.44 -4.74
C VAL A 108 8.32 4.09 -4.18
N THR A 109 9.11 4.13 -3.10
CA THR A 109 9.61 2.92 -2.40
C THR A 109 8.90 2.65 -1.08
N LYS A 110 8.09 3.60 -0.62
CA LYS A 110 7.32 3.54 0.62
C LYS A 110 5.89 3.09 0.31
N SER A 111 5.33 2.21 1.15
CA SER A 111 3.94 1.76 0.96
C SER A 111 2.94 2.90 1.13
N LYS A 112 1.74 2.74 0.56
CA LYS A 112 0.62 3.69 0.71
C LYS A 112 0.40 4.07 2.19
N TYR A 113 0.49 3.12 3.12
CA TYR A 113 0.32 3.40 4.55
C TYR A 113 1.46 4.22 5.16
N GLN A 114 2.73 3.92 4.81
CA GLN A 114 3.87 4.70 5.29
C GLN A 114 3.79 6.15 4.80
N ARG A 115 3.50 6.35 3.51
CA ARG A 115 3.31 7.69 2.92
C ARG A 115 2.14 8.44 3.57
N GLY A 116 1.04 7.74 3.87
CA GLY A 116 -0.11 8.31 4.57
C GLY A 116 0.22 8.77 5.99
N MET A 117 1.02 8.00 6.75
CA MET A 117 1.45 8.41 8.09
C MET A 117 2.41 9.60 8.07
N GLU A 118 3.32 9.67 7.09
CA GLU A 118 4.19 10.84 6.87
C GLU A 118 3.38 12.09 6.54
N TRP A 119 2.35 11.95 5.69
CA TRP A 119 1.43 13.03 5.35
C TRP A 119 0.64 13.56 6.57
N ILE A 120 0.11 12.67 7.41
CA ILE A 120 -0.58 13.09 8.64
C ILE A 120 0.37 13.83 9.56
N SER A 121 1.60 13.32 9.71
CA SER A 121 2.59 13.91 10.60
C SER A 121 3.00 15.32 10.14
N SER A 122 3.13 15.54 8.83
CA SER A 122 3.43 16.85 8.28
C SER A 122 2.24 17.80 8.35
N ALA A 123 1.01 17.33 8.10
CA ALA A 123 -0.18 18.17 8.20
C ALA A 123 -0.44 18.66 9.64
N ASN A 124 -0.20 17.79 10.63
CA ASN A 124 -0.33 18.15 12.05
C ASN A 124 0.81 19.03 12.57
N ALA A 125 1.96 19.09 11.88
CA ALA A 125 3.05 20.00 12.25
C ALA A 125 2.74 21.48 11.91
N HIS A 126 1.67 21.73 11.15
CA HIS A 126 1.22 23.06 10.74
C HIS A 126 -0.05 23.54 11.49
N ILE A 127 -0.45 22.84 12.56
CA ILE A 127 -1.53 23.20 13.48
C ILE A 127 -0.91 23.58 14.82
#